data_AF-A0A0B5L374-F1
#
_entry.id   AF-A0A0B5L374-F1
#
_cell.length_a   1.000
_cell.length_b   1.000
_cell.length_c   1.000
_cell.angle_alpha   90.00
_cell.angle_beta   90.00
_cell.angle_gamma   90.00
#
_symmetry.space_group_name_H-M   'P 1'
#
loop_
_entity.id
_entity.type
_entity.pdbx_description
1 polymer ?
#
loop_
_entity_poly.entity_id
_entity_poly.type
_entity_poly.pdbx_seq_one_letter_code
_entity_poly.pdbx_strand_id
1 'polypeptide(L)'
;MKLQIPRNGLKRSLFHKKRKELLDSLPKIEARAVAKYIRISPRKARAVANTIRGKSVEEAFRILAFSPKKAARIIEKVLRSAVANAENNFGLDAANLYVAECYVNDGPRLKRIWPRGRGRADIIKKRMSHITVVVRDRTREEEYRKALEELEKRISSEE
;
A
#
# COMPACT_ATOMS: atom_id res chain seq x y z
N MET A 1 11.32 2.40 5.74
CA MET A 1 12.14 1.54 6.62
C MET A 1 11.29 1.06 7.79
N LYS A 2 11.48 -0.17 8.29
CA LYS A 2 10.77 -0.65 9.49
C LYS A 2 11.72 -0.56 10.68
N LEU A 3 11.37 0.24 11.68
CA LEU A 3 11.99 0.22 13.00
C LEU A 3 11.89 -1.20 13.60
N GLN A 4 13.03 -1.81 13.92
CA GLN A 4 13.08 -3.00 14.77
C GLN A 4 13.19 -2.54 16.22
N ILE A 5 12.06 -2.56 16.92
CA ILE A 5 12.04 -2.26 18.36
C ILE A 5 12.30 -3.58 19.09
N PRO A 6 13.41 -3.72 19.84
CA PRO A 6 13.67 -4.92 20.62
C PRO A 6 12.67 -5.03 21.76
N ARG A 7 12.36 -6.26 22.16
CA ARG A 7 11.26 -6.54 23.09
C ARG A 7 11.65 -6.33 24.56
N ASN A 8 12.94 -6.13 24.87
CA ASN A 8 13.53 -5.84 26.19
C ASN A 8 12.73 -6.39 27.39
N GLY A 9 12.52 -7.71 27.43
CA GLY A 9 11.85 -8.39 28.55
C GLY A 9 10.35 -8.11 28.73
N LEU A 10 9.70 -7.30 27.88
CA LEU A 10 8.29 -6.94 28.01
C LEU A 10 7.34 -8.11 27.64
N LYS A 11 6.27 -8.25 28.44
CA LYS A 11 5.11 -9.09 28.08
C LYS A 11 4.58 -8.69 26.70
N ARG A 12 4.12 -9.66 25.90
CA ARG A 12 3.71 -9.46 24.48
C ARG A 12 2.68 -8.35 24.31
N SER A 13 1.71 -8.27 25.22
CA SER A 13 0.65 -7.27 25.24
C SER A 13 1.20 -5.86 25.46
N LEU A 14 2.04 -5.67 26.49
CA LEU A 14 2.68 -4.40 26.81
C LEU A 14 3.58 -3.91 25.67
N PHE A 15 4.30 -4.82 25.00
CA PHE A 15 5.11 -4.49 23.83
C PHE A 15 4.27 -3.96 22.66
N HIS A 16 3.16 -4.63 22.31
CA HIS A 16 2.28 -4.15 21.24
C HIS A 16 1.62 -2.81 21.56
N LYS A 17 1.27 -2.57 22.84
CA LYS A 17 0.70 -1.30 23.30
C LYS A 17 1.73 -0.16 23.20
N LYS A 18 2.90 -0.31 23.83
CA LYS A 18 4.00 0.67 23.74
C LYS A 18 4.41 0.95 22.29
N ARG A 19 4.51 -0.10 21.46
CA ARG A 19 4.85 0.05 20.03
C ARG A 19 3.78 0.85 19.27
N LYS A 20 2.50 0.66 19.59
CA LYS A 20 1.42 1.43 18.97
C LYS A 20 1.49 2.90 19.40
N GLU A 21 1.69 3.15 20.69
CA GLU A 21 1.85 4.51 21.23
C GLU A 21 3.02 5.25 20.58
N LEU A 22 4.19 4.60 20.45
CA LEU A 22 5.35 5.16 19.74
C LEU A 22 5.07 5.46 18.26
N LEU A 23 4.38 4.55 17.56
CA LEU A 23 4.03 4.77 16.14
C LEU A 23 3.02 5.90 15.96
N ASP A 24 2.07 6.06 16.89
CA ASP A 24 1.09 7.14 16.85
C ASP A 24 1.72 8.51 17.17
N SER A 25 2.84 8.56 17.91
CA SER A 25 3.59 9.79 18.18
C SER A 25 4.45 10.30 17.03
N LEU A 26 4.74 9.45 16.03
CA LEU A 26 5.53 9.86 14.87
C LEU A 26 4.68 10.70 13.91
N PRO A 27 5.29 11.64 13.17
CA PRO A 27 4.57 12.41 12.17
C PRO A 27 4.02 11.47 11.10
N LYS A 28 2.73 11.64 10.76
CA LYS A 28 2.08 10.83 9.73
C LYS A 28 2.48 11.35 8.35
N ILE A 29 3.30 10.56 7.66
CA ILE A 29 3.87 10.89 6.35
C ILE A 29 3.20 10.17 5.18
N GLU A 30 2.40 9.14 5.47
CA GLU A 30 1.85 8.24 4.46
C GLU A 30 0.34 8.09 4.58
N ALA A 31 -0.32 8.07 3.43
CA ALA A 31 -1.73 7.73 3.33
C ALA A 31 -1.90 6.46 2.51
N ARG A 32 -2.81 5.58 2.95
CA ARG A 32 -3.08 4.31 2.30
C ARG A 32 -4.53 4.23 1.84
N ALA A 33 -4.74 3.69 0.64
CA ALA A 33 -6.04 3.24 0.17
C ALA A 33 -5.98 1.77 -0.25
N VAL A 34 -7.06 1.03 0.03
CA VAL A 34 -7.16 -0.39 -0.30
C VAL A 34 -8.51 -0.67 -0.93
N ALA A 35 -8.50 -1.29 -2.11
CA ALA A 35 -9.69 -1.87 -2.71
C ALA A 35 -9.64 -3.40 -2.61
N LYS A 36 -10.64 -3.98 -1.94
CA LYS A 36 -10.74 -5.42 -1.71
C LYS A 36 -11.72 -6.08 -2.68
N TYR A 37 -11.57 -7.39 -2.87
CA TYR A 37 -12.41 -8.27 -3.68
C TYR A 37 -12.64 -7.82 -5.14
N ILE A 38 -11.62 -7.21 -5.76
CA ILE A 38 -11.72 -6.79 -7.16
C ILE A 38 -11.67 -8.02 -8.07
N ARG A 39 -12.63 -8.12 -8.99
CA ARG A 39 -12.68 -9.18 -10.02
C ARG A 39 -11.70 -8.94 -11.16
N ILE A 40 -10.41 -8.97 -10.84
CA ILE A 40 -9.31 -8.94 -11.82
C ILE A 40 -8.21 -9.92 -11.41
N SER A 41 -7.52 -10.49 -12.40
CA SER A 41 -6.36 -11.32 -12.13
C SER A 41 -5.21 -10.46 -11.59
N PRO A 42 -4.57 -10.84 -10.46
CA PRO A 42 -3.47 -10.08 -9.88
C PRO A 42 -2.36 -9.77 -10.87
N ARG A 43 -1.98 -10.73 -11.73
CA ARG A 43 -0.92 -10.54 -12.74
C ARG A 43 -1.23 -9.40 -13.71
N LYS A 44 -2.49 -9.26 -14.15
CA LYS A 44 -2.91 -8.20 -15.08
C LYS A 44 -2.87 -6.82 -14.41
N ALA A 45 -3.26 -6.75 -13.13
CA ALA A 45 -3.21 -5.52 -12.36
C ALA A 45 -1.78 -5.12 -11.96
N ARG A 46 -0.91 -6.08 -11.62
CA ARG A 46 0.52 -5.83 -11.31
C ARG A 46 1.26 -5.14 -12.44
N ALA A 47 0.95 -5.49 -13.68
CA ALA A 47 1.57 -4.86 -14.84
C ALA A 47 1.31 -3.34 -14.92
N VAL A 48 0.16 -2.87 -14.42
CA VAL A 48 -0.14 -1.43 -14.35
C VAL A 48 0.40 -0.82 -13.06
N ALA A 49 0.27 -1.53 -11.94
CA ALA A 49 0.80 -1.09 -10.64
C ALA A 49 2.32 -0.83 -10.67
N ASN A 50 3.07 -1.64 -11.42
CA ASN A 50 4.51 -1.45 -11.58
C ASN A 50 4.85 -0.17 -12.37
N THR A 51 4.01 0.24 -13.32
CA THR A 51 4.25 1.44 -14.14
C THR A 51 4.14 2.72 -13.34
N ILE A 52 3.28 2.77 -12.32
CA ILE A 52 3.04 3.98 -11.52
C ILE A 52 3.90 4.05 -10.25
N ARG A 53 4.60 2.97 -9.88
CA ARG A 53 5.42 2.93 -8.66
C ARG A 53 6.58 3.91 -8.77
N GLY A 54 6.78 4.74 -7.75
CA GLY A 54 7.86 5.73 -7.66
C GLY A 54 7.59 7.04 -8.41
N LYS A 55 6.45 7.15 -9.12
CA LYS A 55 6.09 8.35 -9.87
C LYS A 55 5.37 9.37 -9.00
N SER A 56 5.38 10.64 -9.42
CA SER A 56 4.53 11.65 -8.79
C SER A 56 3.06 11.32 -9.01
N VAL A 57 2.19 11.79 -8.12
CA VAL A 57 0.75 11.54 -8.21
C VAL A 57 0.18 12.07 -9.53
N GLU A 58 0.61 13.25 -9.96
CA GLU A 58 0.16 13.86 -11.20
C GLU A 58 0.58 13.04 -12.44
N GLU A 59 1.84 12.62 -12.50
CA GLU A 59 2.33 11.76 -13.58
C GLU A 59 1.61 10.41 -13.59
N ALA A 60 1.36 9.83 -12.42
CA ALA A 60 0.61 8.59 -12.28
C ALA A 60 -0.82 8.73 -12.82
N PHE A 61 -1.52 9.84 -12.57
CA PHE A 61 -2.84 10.08 -13.14
C PHE A 61 -2.82 10.14 -14.67
N ARG A 62 -1.85 10.85 -15.26
CA ARG A 62 -1.71 10.91 -16.73
C ARG A 62 -1.50 9.52 -17.31
N ILE A 63 -0.58 8.73 -16.74
CA ILE A 63 -0.30 7.36 -17.21
C ILE A 63 -1.54 6.47 -17.12
N LEU A 64 -2.30 6.57 -16.03
CA LEU A 64 -3.49 5.74 -15.85
C LEU A 64 -4.62 6.15 -16.80
N ALA A 65 -4.78 7.45 -17.07
CA ALA A 65 -5.80 7.97 -17.97
C ALA A 65 -5.62 7.46 -19.41
N PHE A 66 -4.38 7.41 -19.92
CA PHE A 66 -4.09 6.95 -21.28
C PHE A 66 -3.81 5.45 -21.40
N SER A 67 -3.85 4.70 -20.30
CA SER A 67 -3.59 3.25 -20.37
C SER A 67 -4.81 2.50 -20.89
N PRO A 68 -4.68 1.65 -21.95
CA PRO A 68 -5.80 0.88 -22.49
C PRO A 68 -6.24 -0.27 -21.56
N LYS A 69 -5.47 -0.57 -20.51
CA LYS A 69 -5.73 -1.72 -19.63
C LYS A 69 -6.89 -1.41 -18.68
N LYS A 70 -7.87 -2.31 -18.59
CA LYS A 70 -8.97 -2.24 -17.58
C LYS A 70 -8.50 -2.02 -16.15
N ALA A 71 -7.33 -2.56 -15.79
CA ALA A 71 -6.74 -2.38 -14.46
C ALA A 71 -6.45 -0.90 -14.12
N ALA A 72 -6.14 -0.08 -15.12
CA ALA A 72 -5.81 1.33 -14.92
C ALA A 72 -6.98 2.11 -14.34
N ARG A 73 -8.19 1.98 -14.93
CA ARG A 73 -9.42 2.62 -14.42
C ARG A 73 -9.76 2.23 -12.98
N ILE A 74 -9.37 1.03 -12.55
CA ILE A 74 -9.58 0.58 -11.16
C ILE A 74 -8.54 1.21 -10.24
N ILE A 75 -7.27 1.15 -10.63
CA ILE A 75 -6.15 1.70 -9.85
C ILE A 75 -6.27 3.22 -9.71
N GLU A 76 -6.73 3.92 -10.76
CA GLU A 76 -6.99 5.36 -10.74
C GLU A 76 -7.96 5.74 -9.62
N LYS A 77 -9.06 4.98 -9.45
CA LYS A 77 -10.02 5.21 -8.36
C LYS A 77 -9.37 5.02 -6.98
N VAL A 78 -8.52 4.00 -6.84
CA VAL A 78 -7.81 3.74 -5.59
C VAL A 78 -6.79 4.85 -5.30
N LEU A 79 -6.08 5.32 -6.33
CA LEU A 79 -5.14 6.42 -6.22
C LEU A 79 -5.84 7.73 -5.82
N ARG A 80 -6.97 8.07 -6.45
CA ARG A 80 -7.80 9.22 -6.03
C ARG A 80 -8.22 9.13 -4.57
N SER A 81 -8.64 7.96 -4.12
CA SER A 81 -8.99 7.74 -2.70
C SER A 81 -7.77 7.89 -1.78
N ALA A 82 -6.58 7.47 -2.20
CA ALA A 82 -5.36 7.65 -1.41
C ALA A 82 -4.99 9.13 -1.26
N VAL A 83 -5.09 9.91 -2.34
CA VAL A 83 -4.85 11.37 -2.33
C VAL A 83 -5.87 12.07 -1.44
N ALA A 84 -7.16 11.77 -1.58
CA ALA A 84 -8.20 12.35 -0.74
C ALA A 84 -8.00 12.01 0.75
N ASN A 85 -7.47 10.82 1.07
CA ASN A 85 -7.13 10.47 2.45
C ASN A 85 -5.92 11.25 2.96
N ALA A 86 -4.95 11.55 2.09
CA ALA A 86 -3.75 12.33 2.41
C ALA A 86 -4.10 13.78 2.76
N GLU A 87 -4.93 14.41 1.92
CA GLU A 87 -5.37 15.79 2.11
C GLU A 87 -6.25 15.93 3.36
N ASN A 88 -7.34 15.16 3.44
CA ASN A 88 -8.36 15.40 4.45
C ASN A 88 -7.98 14.90 5.85
N ASN A 89 -7.28 13.77 5.97
CA ASN A 89 -6.98 13.18 7.29
C ASN A 89 -5.60 13.56 7.83
N PHE A 90 -4.66 13.87 6.95
CA PHE A 90 -3.25 14.10 7.33
C PHE A 90 -2.75 15.50 6.94
N GLY A 91 -3.55 16.31 6.26
CA GLY A 91 -3.18 17.66 5.85
C GLY A 91 -1.90 17.68 5.01
N LEU A 92 -1.72 16.67 4.16
CA LEU A 92 -0.59 16.57 3.23
C LEU A 92 -0.92 17.33 1.95
N ASP A 93 0.07 18.01 1.37
CA ASP A 93 -0.11 18.74 0.11
C ASP A 93 -0.01 17.78 -1.09
N ALA A 94 -1.04 17.78 -1.94
CA ALA A 94 -1.14 16.88 -3.09
C ALA A 94 -0.02 17.09 -4.12
N ALA A 95 0.55 18.29 -4.22
CA ALA A 95 1.64 18.58 -5.15
C ALA A 95 2.93 17.80 -4.81
N ASN A 96 3.17 17.56 -3.53
CA ASN A 96 4.38 16.89 -3.04
C ASN A 96 4.22 15.36 -2.89
N LEU A 97 3.03 14.83 -3.16
CA LEU A 97 2.75 13.41 -3.05
C LEU A 97 3.35 12.60 -4.21
N TYR A 98 3.89 11.44 -3.86
CA TYR A 98 4.32 10.44 -4.81
C TYR A 98 3.83 9.04 -4.42
N VAL A 99 3.76 8.14 -5.40
CA VAL A 99 3.34 6.76 -5.19
C VAL A 99 4.51 5.95 -4.63
N ALA A 100 4.60 5.85 -3.31
CA ALA A 100 5.66 5.09 -2.65
C ALA A 100 5.51 3.59 -2.89
N GLU A 101 4.32 3.04 -2.66
CA GLU A 101 4.06 1.62 -2.83
C GLU A 101 2.75 1.40 -3.57
N CYS A 102 2.80 0.58 -4.61
CA CYS A 102 1.62 0.06 -5.27
C CYS A 102 1.79 -1.44 -5.48
N TYR A 103 0.99 -2.23 -4.79
CA TYR A 103 1.05 -3.68 -4.86
C TYR A 103 -0.34 -4.31 -4.97
N VAL A 104 -0.34 -5.51 -5.54
CA VAL A 104 -1.56 -6.28 -5.80
C VAL A 104 -1.41 -7.67 -5.22
N ASN A 105 -2.16 -7.92 -4.16
CA ASN A 105 -2.24 -9.19 -3.48
C ASN A 105 -3.30 -10.07 -4.13
N ASP A 106 -3.12 -11.38 -3.99
CA ASP A 106 -4.11 -12.34 -4.44
C ASP A 106 -5.33 -12.29 -3.50
N GLY A 107 -6.51 -12.40 -4.08
CA GLY A 107 -7.77 -12.48 -3.34
C GLY A 107 -8.30 -13.92 -3.30
N PRO A 108 -9.49 -14.12 -2.73
CA PRO A 108 -10.15 -15.42 -2.79
C PRO A 108 -10.40 -15.82 -4.25
N ARG A 109 -10.16 -17.10 -4.55
CA ARG A 109 -10.35 -17.67 -5.90
C ARG A 109 -11.61 -18.51 -5.92
N LEU A 110 -12.57 -18.14 -6.76
CA LEU A 110 -13.78 -18.94 -6.95
C LEU A 110 -13.49 -20.07 -7.94
N LYS A 111 -13.89 -21.30 -7.60
CA LYS A 111 -13.78 -22.48 -8.46
C LYS A 111 -15.09 -22.66 -9.25
N ARG A 112 -15.00 -22.97 -10.54
CA ARG A 112 -16.13 -23.33 -11.42
C ARG A 112 -15.73 -24.55 -12.24
N ILE A 113 -16.64 -25.51 -12.39
CA ILE A 113 -16.42 -26.71 -13.21
C ILE A 113 -16.50 -26.30 -14.68
N TRP A 114 -15.58 -26.83 -15.49
CA TRP A 114 -15.59 -26.73 -16.94
C TRP A 114 -15.64 -28.13 -17.54
N PRO A 115 -16.79 -28.55 -18.08
CA PRO A 115 -16.90 -29.86 -18.72
C PRO A 115 -16.00 -29.92 -19.96
N ARG A 116 -15.33 -31.06 -20.14
CA ARG A 116 -14.51 -31.40 -21.31
C ARG A 116 -15.02 -32.70 -21.94
N GLY A 117 -14.53 -33.01 -23.14
CA GLY A 117 -14.86 -34.28 -23.79
C GLY A 117 -14.38 -35.51 -23.01
N ARG A 118 -14.96 -36.68 -23.33
CA ARG A 118 -14.62 -37.98 -22.72
C ARG A 118 -14.81 -38.02 -21.19
N GLY A 119 -15.89 -37.43 -20.67
CA GLY A 119 -16.23 -37.46 -19.24
C GLY A 119 -15.26 -36.71 -18.32
N ARG A 120 -14.38 -35.86 -18.85
CA ARG A 120 -13.41 -35.10 -18.07
C ARG A 120 -13.98 -33.76 -17.61
N ALA A 121 -13.51 -33.26 -16.48
CA ALA A 121 -13.90 -31.95 -15.95
C ALA A 121 -12.69 -31.20 -15.39
N ASP A 122 -12.46 -29.99 -15.91
CA ASP A 122 -11.42 -29.09 -15.41
C ASP A 122 -12.01 -28.06 -14.45
N ILE A 123 -11.17 -27.38 -13.67
CA ILE A 123 -11.58 -26.31 -12.75
C ILE A 123 -11.10 -24.95 -13.28
N ILE A 124 -12.04 -24.10 -13.70
CA ILE A 124 -11.79 -22.68 -13.95
C ILE A 124 -11.69 -21.96 -12.60
N LYS A 125 -10.58 -21.25 -12.39
CA LYS A 125 -10.37 -20.37 -11.23
C LYS A 125 -10.70 -18.92 -11.61
N LYS A 126 -11.82 -18.38 -11.12
CA LYS A 126 -12.13 -16.94 -11.22
C LYS A 126 -11.39 -16.22 -10.09
N ARG A 127 -10.26 -15.59 -10.46
CA ARG A 127 -9.36 -14.93 -9.52
C ARG A 127 -9.87 -13.54 -9.14
N MET A 128 -9.71 -13.20 -7.87
CA MET A 128 -9.88 -11.84 -7.37
C MET A 128 -8.53 -11.29 -6.91
N SER A 129 -8.47 -9.99 -6.67
CA SER A 129 -7.28 -9.34 -6.12
C SER A 129 -7.64 -8.28 -5.09
N HIS A 130 -6.64 -7.91 -4.29
CA HIS A 130 -6.68 -6.76 -3.40
C HIS A 130 -5.59 -5.78 -3.86
N ILE A 131 -5.99 -4.55 -4.18
CA ILE A 131 -5.08 -3.50 -4.64
C ILE A 131 -4.85 -2.55 -3.49
N THR A 132 -3.58 -2.31 -3.16
CA THR A 132 -3.18 -1.33 -2.17
C THR A 132 -2.29 -0.29 -2.82
N VAL A 133 -2.61 0.97 -2.58
CA VAL A 133 -1.80 2.13 -2.99
C VAL A 133 -1.43 2.90 -1.73
N VAL A 134 -0.16 3.24 -1.59
CA VAL A 134 0.41 4.07 -0.54
C VAL A 134 1.02 5.29 -1.21
N VAL A 135 0.58 6.47 -0.78
CA VAL A 135 1.16 7.75 -1.17
C VAL A 135 1.96 8.31 0.01
N ARG A 136 3.10 8.92 -0.28
CA ARG A 136 3.96 9.58 0.71
C ARG A 136 4.26 11.00 0.24
N ASP A 137 4.48 11.87 1.21
CA ASP A 137 4.99 13.22 0.97
C ASP A 137 6.51 13.23 1.09
N ARG A 138 7.20 13.80 0.10
CA ARG A 138 8.67 13.86 0.08
C ARG A 138 9.24 14.76 1.17
N THR A 139 8.57 15.87 1.48
CA THR A 139 9.07 16.84 2.47
C THR A 139 9.03 16.28 3.87
N ARG A 140 7.88 15.73 4.29
CA ARG A 140 7.72 15.10 5.61
C ARG A 140 8.52 13.81 5.76
N GLU A 141 8.93 13.17 4.66
CA GLU A 141 9.79 11.99 4.73
C GLU A 141 11.18 12.32 5.29
N GLU A 142 11.73 13.50 4.98
CA GLU A 142 13.01 13.95 5.51
C GLU A 142 12.93 14.27 7.00
N GLU A 143 11.85 14.91 7.44
CA GLU A 143 11.57 15.17 8.85
C GLU A 143 11.45 13.87 9.65
N TYR A 144 10.73 12.89 9.10
CA TYR A 144 10.56 11.58 9.71
C TYR A 144 11.90 10.83 9.83
N ARG A 145 12.77 10.90 8.82
CA ARG A 145 14.11 10.29 8.88
C ARG A 145 14.97 10.91 10.00
N LYS A 146 14.99 12.24 10.11
CA LYS A 146 15.70 12.93 11.20
C LYS A 146 15.19 12.53 12.58
N ALA A 147 13.86 12.48 12.74
CA ALA A 147 13.22 12.05 13.99
C ALA A 147 13.57 10.59 14.36
N LEU A 148 13.67 9.70 13.37
CA LEU A 148 14.11 8.31 13.58
C LEU A 148 15.56 8.23 14.07
N GLU A 149 16.47 8.96 13.43
CA GLU A 149 17.90 8.97 13.81
C GLU A 149 18.09 9.51 15.24
N GLU A 150 17.32 10.53 15.64
CA GLU A 150 17.33 11.03 17.02
C GLU A 150 16.82 9.99 18.02
N LEU A 151 15.76 9.26 17.69
CA LEU A 151 15.24 8.18 18.54
C LEU A 151 16.25 7.03 18.68
N GLU A 152 16.91 6.63 17.60
CA GLU A 152 17.93 5.57 17.64
C GLU A 152 19.13 5.99 18.51
N LYS A 153 19.57 7.25 18.41
CA LYS A 153 20.62 7.80 19.28
C LYS A 153 20.22 7.80 20.76
N ARG A 154 18.96 8.12 21.09
CA ARG A 154 18.45 8.07 22.46
C ARG A 154 18.43 6.66 23.03
N ILE A 155 17.98 5.68 22.24
CA ILE A 155 17.94 4.27 22.66
C ILE A 155 19.36 3.73 22.89
N SER A 156 20.30 4.03 21.99
CA SER A 156 21.70 3.61 22.14
C SER A 156 22.45 4.28 23.30
N SER A 157 21.92 5.39 23.84
CA SER A 157 22.48 6.05 25.03
C SER A 157 21.85 5.56 26.35
N GLU A 158 20.71 4.87 26.30
CA GLU A 158 20.02 4.30 27.46
C GLU A 158 20.37 2.81 27.69
N GLU A 159 21.02 2.17 26.71
CA GLU A 159 21.64 0.84 26.79
C GLU A 159 23.11 0.91 27.23
#